data_AF-A0A6I2Z7E7-F1
#
_entry.id   AF-A0A6I2Z7E7-F1
#
_cell.length_a   1.000
_cell.length_b   1.000
_cell.length_c   1.000
_cell.angle_alpha   90.00
_cell.angle_beta   90.00
_cell.angle_gamma   90.00
#
_symmetry.space_group_name_H-M   'P 1'
#
loop_
_entity.id
_entity.type
_entity.pdbx_description
1 polymer ?
#
loop_
_entity_poly.entity_id
_entity_poly.type
_entity_poly.pdbx_seq_one_letter_code
_entity_poly.pdbx_strand_id
1 'polypeptide(L)'
;MLTRRLFLSSSIFLILFVLQESLFNQVRLPLGGFSLFLIFTMCWASLSTPEVGAITGFGAGLLLDLAPSNDGPIGQWTLVLIVIGYGIAFLRYGDDSLRGSPFSLVVLVAVGVVVTLGVYLATGVLLGLDIGTGFQLTKIVIGNGIWTLVVAPFLLPLISYLHRSIFETRETL
;
A
#
# COMPACT_ATOMS: atom_id res chain seq x y z
N MET A 1 12.89 0.61 -22.55
CA MET A 1 12.95 -0.40 -21.45
C MET A 1 12.11 0.03 -20.24
N LEU A 2 12.17 1.30 -19.82
CA LEU A 2 11.33 1.88 -18.76
C LEU A 2 9.82 1.72 -19.00
N THR A 3 9.33 2.03 -20.21
CA THR A 3 7.90 1.94 -20.57
C THR A 3 7.31 0.55 -20.35
N ARG A 4 8.08 -0.51 -20.64
CA ARG A 4 7.66 -1.90 -20.41
C ARG A 4 7.57 -2.23 -18.91
N ARG A 5 8.52 -1.76 -18.09
CA ARG A 5 8.47 -1.94 -16.63
C ARG A 5 7.26 -1.24 -16.03
N LEU A 6 7.03 0.01 -16.42
CA LEU A 6 5.86 0.78 -16.00
C LEU A 6 4.55 0.11 -16.43
N PHE A 7 4.48 -0.40 -17.66
CA PHE A 7 3.29 -1.08 -18.16
C PHE A 7 2.99 -2.38 -17.40
N LEU A 8 4.01 -3.21 -17.14
CA LEU A 8 3.85 -4.43 -16.34
C LEU A 8 3.43 -4.13 -14.90
N SER A 9 4.12 -3.20 -14.23
CA SER A 9 3.79 -2.80 -12.87
C SER A 9 2.36 -2.25 -12.80
N SER A 10 2.00 -1.33 -13.69
CA SER A 10 0.65 -0.76 -13.76
C SER A 10 -0.41 -1.84 -13.97
N SER A 11 -0.16 -2.81 -14.86
CA SER A 11 -1.07 -3.92 -15.10
C SER A 11 -1.26 -4.79 -13.84
N ILE A 12 -0.20 -5.06 -13.09
CA ILE A 12 -0.29 -5.82 -11.82
C ILE A 12 -1.12 -5.04 -10.80
N PHE A 13 -0.86 -3.74 -10.64
CA PHE A 13 -1.64 -2.89 -9.74
C PHE A 13 -3.12 -2.85 -10.14
N LEU A 14 -3.43 -2.78 -11.44
CA LEU A 14 -4.80 -2.79 -11.93
C LEU A 14 -5.50 -4.13 -11.65
N ILE A 15 -4.83 -5.26 -11.88
CA ILE A 15 -5.37 -6.60 -11.56
C ILE A 15 -5.63 -6.72 -10.06
N LEU A 16 -4.68 -6.29 -9.21
CA LEU A 16 -4.84 -6.33 -7.77
C LEU A 16 -5.94 -5.41 -7.28
N PHE A 17 -6.08 -4.24 -7.87
CA PHE A 17 -7.18 -3.32 -7.60
C PHE A 17 -8.53 -3.95 -7.91
N VAL A 18 -8.68 -4.56 -9.09
CA VAL A 18 -9.91 -5.27 -9.48
C VAL A 18 -10.18 -6.44 -8.53
N LEU A 19 -9.17 -7.22 -8.14
CA LEU A 19 -9.33 -8.30 -7.15
C LEU A 19 -9.74 -7.77 -5.77
N GLN A 20 -9.16 -6.65 -5.33
CA GLN A 20 -9.53 -6.00 -4.08
C GLN A 20 -11.01 -5.58 -4.08
N GLU A 21 -11.44 -4.86 -5.11
CA GLU A 21 -12.82 -4.36 -5.22
C GLU A 21 -13.85 -5.48 -5.43
N SER A 22 -13.51 -6.51 -6.22
CA SER A 22 -14.44 -7.58 -6.56
C SER A 22 -14.53 -8.69 -5.53
N LEU A 23 -13.43 -9.06 -4.85
CA LEU A 23 -13.41 -10.20 -3.92
C LEU A 23 -13.26 -9.76 -2.48
N PHE A 24 -12.21 -9.00 -2.17
CA PHE A 24 -11.83 -8.72 -0.77
C PHE A 24 -12.80 -7.76 -0.09
N ASN A 25 -13.30 -6.76 -0.81
CA ASN A 25 -14.33 -5.86 -0.26
C ASN A 25 -15.66 -6.58 0.03
N GLN A 26 -15.90 -7.76 -0.56
CA GLN A 26 -17.07 -8.58 -0.22
C GLN A 26 -16.87 -9.41 1.07
N VAL A 27 -15.63 -9.70 1.45
CA VAL A 27 -15.31 -10.52 2.63
C VAL A 27 -15.27 -9.65 3.88
N ARG A 28 -16.29 -9.77 4.74
CA ARG A 28 -16.34 -9.06 6.02
C ARG A 28 -15.57 -9.81 7.10
N LEU A 29 -14.28 -9.51 7.21
CA LEU A 29 -13.46 -9.99 8.32
C LEU A 29 -13.72 -9.19 9.61
N PRO A 30 -13.52 -9.79 10.79
CA PRO A 30 -13.67 -9.08 12.05
C PRO A 30 -12.69 -7.90 12.13
N LEU A 31 -13.12 -6.80 12.77
CA LEU A 31 -12.35 -5.55 12.93
C LEU A 31 -12.02 -4.82 11.61
N GLY A 32 -12.77 -5.05 10.54
CA GLY A 32 -12.62 -4.32 9.27
C GLY A 32 -11.64 -4.96 8.28
N GLY A 33 -11.02 -6.10 8.62
CA GLY A 33 -10.16 -6.86 7.72
C GLY A 33 -8.85 -6.16 7.35
N PHE A 34 -8.29 -6.50 6.18
CA PHE A 34 -7.08 -5.88 5.62
C PHE A 34 -7.35 -5.35 4.21
N SER A 35 -6.54 -4.40 3.77
CA SER A 35 -6.50 -4.01 2.36
C SER A 35 -5.33 -4.68 1.66
N LEU A 36 -5.61 -5.65 0.77
CA LEU A 36 -4.56 -6.32 0.00
C LEU A 36 -3.80 -5.30 -0.86
N PHE A 37 -4.53 -4.34 -1.41
CA PHE A 37 -3.98 -3.28 -2.25
C PHE A 37 -3.00 -2.37 -1.49
N LEU A 38 -3.33 -1.96 -0.25
CA LEU A 38 -2.41 -1.16 0.57
C LEU A 38 -1.18 -1.98 0.96
N ILE A 39 -1.34 -3.23 1.39
CA ILE A 39 -0.20 -4.11 1.72
C ILE A 39 0.73 -4.23 0.52
N PHE A 40 0.18 -4.50 -0.66
CA PHE A 40 0.96 -4.60 -1.89
C PHE A 40 1.71 -3.31 -2.20
N THR A 41 1.03 -2.17 -2.14
CA THR A 41 1.61 -0.85 -2.41
C THR A 41 2.77 -0.55 -1.48
N MET A 42 2.61 -0.78 -0.17
CA MET A 42 3.66 -0.55 0.82
C MET A 42 4.84 -1.49 0.64
N CYS A 43 4.59 -2.77 0.38
CA CYS A 43 5.65 -3.73 0.09
C CYS A 43 6.43 -3.31 -1.15
N TRP A 44 5.74 -2.95 -2.23
CA TRP A 44 6.34 -2.52 -3.47
C TRP A 44 7.19 -1.25 -3.31
N ALA A 45 6.67 -0.24 -2.60
CA ALA A 45 7.40 0.97 -2.27
C ALA A 45 8.65 0.66 -1.43
N SER A 46 8.53 -0.22 -0.42
CA SER A 46 9.64 -0.59 0.46
C SER A 46 10.79 -1.34 -0.23
N LEU A 47 10.55 -1.91 -1.42
CA LEU A 47 11.55 -2.61 -2.24
C LEU A 47 12.13 -1.70 -3.33
N SER A 48 11.65 -0.46 -3.45
CA SER A 48 11.97 0.46 -4.53
C SER A 48 12.79 1.65 -4.02
N THR A 49 13.35 2.45 -4.94
CA THR A 49 13.97 3.73 -4.58
C THR A 49 12.89 4.73 -4.15
N PRO A 50 13.24 5.80 -3.39
CA PRO A 50 12.26 6.79 -2.93
C PRO A 50 11.41 7.40 -4.05
N GLU A 51 12.01 7.67 -5.22
CA GLU A 51 11.31 8.23 -6.37
C GLU A 51 10.29 7.24 -6.94
N VAL A 52 10.67 5.97 -7.05
CA VAL A 52 9.77 4.91 -7.53
C VAL A 52 8.68 4.63 -6.49
N GLY A 53 8.99 4.70 -5.20
CA GLY A 53 8.03 4.62 -4.10
C GLY A 53 6.98 5.73 -4.17
N ALA A 54 7.38 6.97 -4.46
CA ALA A 54 6.46 8.09 -4.67
C ALA A 54 5.57 7.87 -5.90
N ILE A 55 6.14 7.49 -7.05
CA ILE A 55 5.38 7.26 -8.29
C ILE A 55 4.37 6.13 -8.12
N THR A 56 4.77 5.05 -7.44
CA THR A 56 3.88 3.90 -7.18
C THR A 56 2.78 4.26 -6.18
N GLY A 57 3.09 5.03 -5.13
CA GLY A 57 2.10 5.59 -4.22
C GLY A 57 1.10 6.51 -4.92
N PHE A 58 1.57 7.40 -5.80
CA PHE A 58 0.72 8.26 -6.62
C PHE A 58 -0.23 7.44 -7.51
N GLY A 59 0.30 6.48 -8.28
CA GLY A 59 -0.52 5.64 -9.16
C GLY A 59 -1.52 4.77 -8.39
N ALA A 60 -1.10 4.21 -7.25
CA ALA A 60 -1.98 3.43 -6.39
C ALA A 60 -3.08 4.30 -5.77
N GLY A 61 -2.76 5.50 -5.32
CA GLY A 61 -3.73 6.44 -4.79
C GLY A 61 -4.72 6.93 -5.83
N LEU A 62 -4.29 7.15 -7.08
CA LEU A 62 -5.22 7.46 -8.17
C LEU A 62 -6.23 6.33 -8.41
N LEU A 63 -5.80 5.07 -8.33
CA LEU A 63 -6.71 3.92 -8.46
C LEU A 63 -7.71 3.87 -7.29
N LEU A 64 -7.27 4.13 -6.05
CA LEU A 64 -8.16 4.18 -4.89
C LEU A 64 -9.11 5.37 -4.92
N ASP A 65 -8.67 6.52 -5.40
CA ASP A 65 -9.53 7.69 -5.56
C ASP A 65 -10.65 7.43 -6.58
N LEU A 66 -10.38 6.62 -7.60
CA LEU A 66 -11.36 6.19 -8.61
C LEU A 66 -12.12 4.92 -8.21
N ALA A 67 -11.92 4.42 -6.99
CA ALA A 67 -12.59 3.20 -6.55
C ALA A 67 -14.10 3.41 -6.39
N PRO A 68 -14.95 2.49 -6.89
CA PRO A 68 -16.39 2.56 -6.67
C PRO A 68 -16.78 2.49 -5.19
N SER A 69 -15.92 1.90 -4.36
CA SER A 69 -16.08 1.83 -2.90
C SER A 69 -15.60 3.07 -2.15
N ASN A 70 -15.00 4.05 -2.85
CA ASN A 70 -14.49 5.27 -2.22
C ASN A 70 -15.57 6.36 -2.16
N ASP A 71 -16.01 6.67 -0.93
CA ASP A 71 -16.94 7.77 -0.67
C ASP A 71 -16.23 9.12 -0.41
N GLY A 72 -14.89 9.14 -0.43
CA GLY A 72 -14.07 10.32 -0.17
C GLY A 72 -13.86 11.23 -1.39
N PRO A 73 -13.35 12.47 -1.19
CA PRO A 73 -12.99 13.38 -2.27
C PRO A 73 -11.90 12.81 -3.16
N ILE A 74 -12.05 12.99 -4.48
CA ILE A 74 -11.05 12.58 -5.46
C ILE A 74 -9.74 13.33 -5.19
N GLY A 75 -8.65 12.58 -5.05
CA GLY A 75 -7.29 13.07 -4.85
C GLY A 75 -6.77 12.89 -3.43
N GLN A 76 -7.64 12.53 -2.47
CA GLN A 76 -7.24 12.32 -1.08
C GLN A 76 -6.31 11.10 -0.94
N TRP A 77 -6.67 9.96 -1.56
CA TRP A 77 -5.81 8.77 -1.52
C TRP A 77 -4.49 9.01 -2.23
N THR A 78 -4.50 9.72 -3.35
CA THR A 78 -3.30 10.11 -4.11
C THR A 78 -2.33 10.91 -3.24
N LEU A 79 -2.81 11.93 -2.54
CA LEU A 79 -1.98 12.77 -1.66
C LEU A 79 -1.38 11.94 -0.53
N VAL A 80 -2.19 11.10 0.13
CA VAL A 80 -1.71 10.28 1.24
C VAL A 80 -0.65 9.28 0.75
N LEU A 81 -0.95 8.54 -0.32
CA LEU A 81 -0.08 7.45 -0.76
C LEU A 81 1.21 7.91 -1.43
N ILE A 82 1.25 9.08 -2.10
CA ILE A 82 2.52 9.61 -2.61
C ILE A 82 3.49 9.93 -1.45
N VAL A 83 2.99 10.53 -0.36
CA VAL A 83 3.80 10.89 0.80
C VAL A 83 4.25 9.64 1.56
N ILE A 84 3.33 8.72 1.84
CA ILE A 84 3.67 7.50 2.58
C ILE A 84 4.55 6.57 1.75
N GLY A 85 4.26 6.42 0.45
CA GLY A 85 5.07 5.63 -0.47
C GLY A 85 6.52 6.12 -0.54
N TYR A 86 6.71 7.44 -0.64
CA TYR A 86 8.04 8.05 -0.53
C TYR A 86 8.69 7.78 0.84
N GLY A 87 7.96 8.00 1.93
CA GLY A 87 8.48 7.85 3.29
C GLY A 87 8.95 6.42 3.61
N ILE A 88 8.17 5.41 3.22
CA ILE A 88 8.53 3.99 3.41
C ILE A 88 9.75 3.61 2.59
N ALA A 89 9.77 4.02 1.31
CA ALA A 89 10.90 3.77 0.44
C ALA A 89 12.17 4.45 0.97
N PHE A 90 12.07 5.70 1.44
CA PHE A 90 13.18 6.45 2.03
C PHE A 90 13.73 5.79 3.31
N LEU A 91 12.85 5.41 4.25
CA LEU A 91 13.23 4.72 5.48
C LEU A 91 13.97 3.41 5.20
N ARG A 92 13.49 2.63 4.24
CA ARG A 92 14.11 1.34 3.89
C ARG A 92 15.37 1.48 3.03
N TYR A 93 15.44 2.50 2.18
CA TYR A 93 16.58 2.73 1.30
C TYR A 93 17.83 3.18 2.08
N GLY A 94 17.64 3.95 3.15
CA GLY A 94 18.74 4.49 3.96
C GLY A 94 19.27 3.58 5.07
N ASP A 95 18.60 2.48 5.40
CA ASP A 95 18.94 1.64 6.56
C ASP A 95 19.14 0.17 6.18
N ASP A 96 20.41 -0.25 6.10
CA ASP A 96 20.79 -1.63 5.77
C ASP A 96 20.30 -2.66 6.80
N SER A 97 20.06 -2.25 8.06
CA SER A 97 19.52 -3.15 9.09
C SER A 97 18.06 -3.56 8.80
N LEU A 98 17.29 -2.66 8.17
CA LEU A 98 15.91 -2.93 7.72
C LEU A 98 15.86 -3.73 6.41
N ARG A 99 16.97 -3.81 5.68
CA ARG A 99 17.06 -4.61 4.44
C ARG A 99 17.35 -6.08 4.71
N GLY A 100 18.12 -6.38 5.76
CA GLY A 100 18.57 -7.73 6.08
C GLY A 100 17.53 -8.67 6.69
N SER A 101 16.47 -8.15 7.34
CA SER A 101 15.48 -8.98 8.04
C SER A 101 14.08 -8.94 7.39
N PRO A 102 13.52 -10.09 6.95
CA PRO A 102 12.15 -10.17 6.45
C PRO A 102 11.10 -9.71 7.48
N PHE A 103 11.39 -9.93 8.76
CA PHE A 103 10.53 -9.49 9.86
C PHE A 103 10.41 -7.96 9.94
N SER A 104 11.52 -7.23 9.79
CA SER A 104 11.49 -5.77 9.80
C SER A 104 10.64 -5.20 8.66
N LEU A 105 10.69 -5.83 7.48
CA LEU A 105 9.84 -5.49 6.35
C LEU A 105 8.35 -5.61 6.72
N VAL A 106 7.94 -6.75 7.30
CA VAL A 106 6.55 -6.99 7.72
C VAL A 106 6.08 -5.90 8.68
N VAL A 107 6.90 -5.57 9.68
CA VAL A 107 6.58 -4.52 10.67
C VAL A 107 6.47 -3.15 9.99
N LEU A 108 7.42 -2.80 9.13
CA LEU A 108 7.42 -1.54 8.38
C LEU A 108 6.15 -1.38 7.54
N VAL A 109 5.72 -2.45 6.85
CA VAL A 109 4.51 -2.45 6.04
C VAL A 109 3.27 -2.31 6.91
N ALA A 110 3.18 -3.04 8.02
CA ALA A 110 2.04 -2.94 8.93
C ALA A 110 1.91 -1.54 9.54
N VAL A 111 3.02 -0.97 10.01
CA VAL A 111 3.06 0.41 10.50
C VAL A 111 2.70 1.38 9.38
N GLY A 112 3.23 1.18 8.16
CA GLY A 112 2.92 1.98 6.99
C GLY A 112 1.43 2.01 6.65
N VAL A 113 0.74 0.86 6.70
CA VAL A 113 -0.71 0.76 6.50
C VAL A 113 -1.46 1.51 7.60
N VAL A 114 -1.10 1.32 8.87
CA VAL A 114 -1.74 2.02 10.00
C VAL A 114 -1.58 3.53 9.88
N VAL A 115 -0.37 4.01 9.57
CA VAL A 115 -0.09 5.44 9.39
C VAL A 115 -0.87 5.98 8.18
N THR A 116 -0.92 5.26 7.06
CA THR A 116 -1.70 5.64 5.87
C THR A 116 -3.15 5.85 6.22
N LEU A 117 -3.77 4.89 6.90
CA LEU A 117 -5.17 4.99 7.30
C LEU A 117 -5.38 6.14 8.30
N GLY A 118 -4.47 6.32 9.25
CA GLY A 118 -4.53 7.43 10.20
C GLY A 118 -4.46 8.80 9.51
N VAL A 119 -3.53 8.99 8.57
CA VAL A 119 -3.39 10.22 7.79
C VAL A 119 -4.59 10.42 6.86
N TYR A 120 -5.13 9.36 6.26
CA TYR A 120 -6.35 9.43 5.46
C TYR A 120 -7.53 9.91 6.32
N LEU A 121 -7.74 9.34 7.51
CA LEU A 121 -8.80 9.80 8.41
C LEU A 121 -8.58 11.25 8.85
N ALA A 122 -7.35 11.62 9.23
CA ALA A 122 -7.05 12.99 9.66
C ALA A 122 -7.31 14.02 8.54
N THR A 123 -6.89 13.72 7.31
CA THR A 123 -7.17 14.56 6.14
C THR A 123 -8.66 14.58 5.80
N GLY A 124 -9.38 13.47 5.99
CA GLY A 124 -10.82 13.39 5.80
C GLY A 124 -11.59 14.33 6.73
N VAL A 125 -11.20 14.39 8.02
CA VAL A 125 -11.78 15.37 8.97
C VAL A 125 -11.51 16.80 8.52
N LEU A 126 -10.27 17.10 8.09
CA LEU A 126 -9.90 18.45 7.63
C LEU A 126 -10.68 18.86 6.37
N LEU A 127 -11.05 17.91 5.53
CA LEU A 127 -11.89 18.11 4.34
C LEU A 127 -13.38 18.19 4.67
N GLY A 128 -13.77 18.08 5.95
CA GLY A 128 -15.15 18.19 6.40
C GLY A 128 -15.99 16.94 6.16
N LEU A 129 -15.35 15.78 5.97
CA LEU A 129 -16.06 14.51 5.85
C LEU A 129 -16.66 14.11 7.20
N ASP A 130 -17.93 13.72 7.19
CA ASP A 130 -18.59 13.12 8.34
C ASP A 130 -18.15 11.65 8.46
N ILE A 131 -16.90 11.49 8.88
CA ILE A 131 -16.35 10.19 9.22
C ILE A 131 -16.97 9.80 10.57
N GLY A 132 -17.59 8.61 10.62
CA GLY A 132 -18.38 8.16 11.77
C GLY A 132 -17.64 8.13 13.11
N THR A 133 -18.20 7.46 14.12
CA THR A 133 -17.67 7.53 15.50
C THR A 133 -16.17 7.21 15.58
N GLY A 134 -15.37 8.14 16.12
CA GLY A 134 -13.91 8.02 16.19
C GLY A 134 -13.43 6.70 16.81
N PHE A 135 -14.14 6.18 17.82
CA PHE A 135 -13.85 4.88 18.42
C PHE A 135 -13.99 3.70 17.44
N GLN A 136 -14.97 3.73 16.55
CA GLN A 136 -15.15 2.71 15.52
C GLN A 136 -14.04 2.80 14.47
N LEU A 137 -13.66 4.01 14.06
CA LEU A 137 -12.56 4.24 13.12
C LEU A 137 -11.23 3.75 13.69
N THR A 138 -10.92 4.05 14.95
CA THR A 138 -9.70 3.55 15.62
C THR A 138 -9.68 2.02 15.67
N LYS A 139 -10.81 1.37 15.95
CA LYS A 139 -10.89 -0.10 15.90
C LYS A 139 -10.60 -0.65 14.52
N ILE A 140 -11.10 -0.02 13.47
CA ILE A 140 -10.86 -0.45 12.07
C ILE A 140 -9.38 -0.28 11.72
N VAL A 141 -8.76 0.85 12.06
CA VAL A 141 -7.33 1.10 11.78
C VAL A 141 -6.45 0.08 12.50
N ILE A 142 -6.69 -0.16 13.78
CA ILE A 142 -5.93 -1.15 14.56
C ILE A 142 -6.18 -2.55 14.03
N GLY A 143 -7.43 -2.90 13.72
CA GLY A 143 -7.79 -4.17 13.10
C GLY A 143 -7.05 -4.42 11.79
N ASN A 144 -6.98 -3.40 10.93
CA ASN A 144 -6.27 -3.47 9.66
C ASN A 144 -4.77 -3.65 9.85
N GLY A 145 -4.17 -2.98 10.83
CA GLY A 145 -2.77 -3.19 11.20
C GLY A 145 -2.50 -4.63 11.67
N ILE A 146 -3.35 -5.19 12.52
CA ILE A 146 -3.22 -6.57 13.02
C ILE A 146 -3.36 -7.57 11.87
N TRP A 147 -4.39 -7.43 11.03
CA TRP A 147 -4.55 -8.30 9.87
C TRP A 147 -3.41 -8.17 8.87
N THR A 148 -2.86 -6.96 8.71
CA THR A 148 -1.68 -6.74 7.88
C THR A 148 -0.46 -7.49 8.42
N LEU A 149 -0.21 -7.49 9.73
CA LEU A 149 0.88 -8.27 10.33
C LEU A 149 0.75 -9.77 10.04
N VAL A 150 -0.47 -10.30 10.02
CA VAL A 150 -0.74 -11.71 9.72
C VAL A 150 -0.57 -11.99 8.23
N VAL A 151 -1.10 -11.15 7.35
CA VAL A 151 -1.18 -11.43 5.91
C VAL A 151 0.08 -11.04 5.14
N ALA A 152 0.74 -9.95 5.53
CA ALA A 152 1.97 -9.47 4.88
C ALA A 152 3.06 -10.55 4.71
N PRO A 153 3.46 -11.35 5.73
CA PRO A 153 4.52 -12.35 5.56
C PRO A 153 4.21 -13.38 4.47
N PHE A 154 2.94 -13.68 4.19
CA PHE A 154 2.55 -14.59 3.13
C PHE A 154 2.56 -13.93 1.74
N LEU A 155 2.27 -12.63 1.65
CA LEU A 155 2.31 -11.88 0.39
C LEU A 155 3.73 -11.47 0.00
N LEU A 156 4.63 -11.25 0.97
CA LEU A 156 5.98 -10.76 0.71
C LEU A 156 6.81 -11.60 -0.27
N PRO A 157 6.84 -12.95 -0.20
CA PRO A 157 7.56 -13.76 -1.17
C PRO A 157 7.05 -13.55 -2.60
N LEU A 158 5.73 -13.50 -2.77
CA LEU A 158 5.08 -13.27 -4.05
C LEU A 158 5.42 -11.88 -4.61
N ILE A 159 5.30 -10.84 -3.78
CA ILE A 159 5.58 -9.45 -4.19
C ILE A 159 7.06 -9.27 -4.54
N SER A 160 7.95 -9.84 -3.72
CA SER A 160 9.39 -9.77 -3.96
C SER A 160 9.77 -10.49 -5.26
N TYR A 161 9.16 -11.63 -5.54
CA TYR A 161 9.34 -12.35 -6.80
C TYR A 161 8.88 -11.51 -8.01
N LEU A 162 7.68 -10.93 -7.94
CA LEU A 162 7.15 -10.08 -9.01
C LEU A 162 8.04 -8.85 -9.25
N HIS A 163 8.46 -8.18 -8.18
CA HIS A 163 9.33 -7.01 -8.25
C HIS A 163 10.67 -7.36 -8.92
N ARG A 164 11.35 -8.41 -8.46
CA ARG A 164 12.60 -8.90 -9.07
C ARG A 164 12.41 -9.28 -10.54
N SER A 165 11.32 -9.96 -10.90
CA SER A 165 11.07 -10.36 -12.28
C SER A 165 10.98 -9.17 -13.25
N ILE A 166 10.53 -8.01 -12.77
CA ILE A 166 10.37 -6.79 -13.57
C ILE A 166 11.65 -5.94 -13.58
N PHE A 167 12.38 -5.92 -12.47
CA PHE A 167 13.54 -5.03 -12.29
C PHE A 167 14.91 -5.72 -12.48
N GLU A 168 15.07 -7.01 -12.16
CA GLU A 168 16.35 -7.75 -12.18
C GLU A 168 16.60 -8.60 -13.43
N THR A 169 15.62 -8.82 -14.32
CA THR A 169 15.73 -9.77 -15.45
C THR A 169 16.81 -9.47 -16.51
N ARG A 170 17.72 -8.48 -16.34
CA ARG A 170 18.73 -8.12 -17.35
C ARG A 170 20.07 -7.57 -16.81
N GLU A 171 20.61 -8.03 -15.69
CA GLU A 171 22.05 -7.82 -15.41
C GLU A 171 22.95 -8.92 -16.01
N THR A 172 22.36 -9.93 -16.66
CA THR A 172 23.07 -11.06 -17.27
C THR A 172 22.89 -11.14 -18.79
N LEU A 173 23.31 -10.10 -19.52
CA LEU A 173 23.65 -10.17 -20.95
C LEU A 173 24.75 -9.15 -21.24
#